data_AF-A0A6M4NSK6-F1
#
_entry.id   AF-A0A6M4NSK6-F1
#
_cell.length_a   1.000
_cell.length_b   1.000
_cell.length_c   1.000
_cell.angle_alpha   90.00
_cell.angle_beta   90.00
_cell.angle_gamma   90.00
#
_symmetry.space_group_name_H-M   'P 1'
#
loop_
_entity.id
_entity.type
_entity.pdbx_description
1 polymer ?
#
loop_
_entity_poly.entity_id
_entity_poly.type
_entity_poly.pdbx_seq_one_letter_code
_entity_poly.pdbx_strand_id
1 'polypeptide(L)'
;MNQYITIEKFIDILNEENLPQEHHVMVLAVLADISLHTDRFLINSSELVQMAAQYSPAFQKLPADRQAFISSVLSMPLFLIM
;
A
#
# COMPACT_ATOMS: atom_id res chain seq x y z
N MET A 1 -12.98 15.19 -5.66
CA MET A 1 -12.56 15.66 -4.32
C MET A 1 -11.35 14.81 -3.97
N ASN A 2 -10.16 15.40 -3.84
CA ASN A 2 -8.93 14.64 -3.59
C ASN A 2 -8.89 14.26 -2.11
N GLN A 3 -9.18 13.00 -1.81
CA GLN A 3 -9.22 12.48 -0.44
C GLN A 3 -7.89 11.83 -0.09
N TYR A 4 -7.30 12.23 1.02
CA TYR A 4 -6.07 11.64 1.54
C TYR A 4 -6.40 10.78 2.75
N ILE A 5 -5.69 9.66 2.92
CA ILE A 5 -5.67 8.91 4.18
C ILE A 5 -4.25 8.68 4.65
N THR A 6 -4.11 8.39 5.95
CA THR A 6 -2.82 7.98 6.52
C THR A 6 -2.50 6.54 6.16
N ILE A 7 -1.21 6.22 6.13
CA ILE A 7 -0.73 4.84 5.97
C ILE A 7 -1.27 3.94 7.08
N GLU A 8 -1.31 4.43 8.32
CA GLU A 8 -1.89 3.71 9.46
C GLU A 8 -3.36 3.31 9.19
N LYS A 9 -4.18 4.27 8.75
CA LYS A 9 -5.58 3.99 8.43
C LYS A 9 -5.72 2.99 7.27
N PHE A 10 -4.80 3.01 6.31
CA PHE A 10 -4.78 2.02 5.24
C PHE A 10 -4.40 0.63 5.75
N ILE A 11 -3.44 0.53 6.68
CA ILE A 11 -3.09 -0.73 7.35
C ILE A 11 -4.30 -1.30 8.09
N ASP A 12 -5.06 -0.46 8.80
CA ASP A 12 -6.28 -0.89 9.48
C ASP A 12 -7.30 -1.48 8.51
N ILE A 13 -7.51 -0.83 7.35
CA ILE A 13 -8.40 -1.35 6.28
C ILE A 13 -7.89 -2.70 5.76
N LEU A 14 -6.57 -2.84 5.51
CA LEU A 14 -5.99 -4.09 5.03
C LEU A 14 -6.12 -5.24 6.04
N ASN A 15 -6.05 -4.93 7.34
CA ASN A 15 -6.28 -5.91 8.41
C ASN A 15 -7.72 -6.45 8.40
N GLU A 16 -8.69 -5.66 7.95
CA GLU A 16 -10.10 -6.09 7.82
C GLU A 16 -10.34 -6.98 6.58
N GLU A 17 -9.55 -6.80 5.51
CA GLU A 17 -9.69 -7.51 4.22
C GLU A 17 -9.24 -8.98 4.24
N ASN A 18 -8.80 -9.52 5.40
CA ASN A 18 -8.40 -10.94 5.57
C ASN A 18 -7.43 -11.45 4.49
N LEU A 19 -6.43 -10.65 4.12
CA LEU A 19 -5.37 -11.05 3.19
C LEU A 19 -4.61 -12.28 3.74
N PRO A 20 -4.18 -13.21 2.86
CA PRO A 20 -3.31 -14.32 3.30
C PRO A 20 -2.06 -13.79 4.01
N GLN A 21 -1.70 -14.41 5.14
CA GLN A 21 -0.66 -13.91 6.05
C GLN A 21 0.68 -13.61 5.35
N GLU A 22 1.11 -14.44 4.40
CA GLU A 22 2.34 -14.22 3.63
C GLU A 22 2.29 -12.89 2.86
N HIS A 23 1.16 -12.60 2.20
CA HIS A 23 0.96 -11.38 1.44
C HIS A 23 0.81 -10.17 2.35
N HIS A 24 0.14 -10.35 3.48
CA HIS A 24 -0.05 -9.31 4.47
C HIS A 24 1.29 -8.79 5.02
N VAL A 25 2.20 -9.70 5.41
CA VAL A 25 3.54 -9.33 5.89
C VAL A 25 4.34 -8.58 4.83
N MET A 26 4.24 -8.97 3.56
CA MET A 26 4.93 -8.27 2.47
C MET A 26 4.39 -6.86 2.25
N VAL A 27 3.07 -6.70 2.23
CA VAL A 27 2.43 -5.39 2.06
C VAL A 27 2.78 -4.48 3.23
N LEU A 28 2.77 -4.97 4.47
CA LEU A 28 3.18 -4.21 5.64
C LEU A 28 4.65 -3.75 5.58
N ALA A 29 5.56 -4.60 5.08
CA ALA A 29 6.95 -4.21 4.92
C ALA A 29 7.12 -3.07 3.89
N VAL A 30 6.36 -3.12 2.79
CA VAL A 30 6.36 -2.05 1.79
C VAL A 30 5.79 -0.76 2.36
N LEU A 31 4.69 -0.83 3.11
CA LEU A 31 4.08 0.34 3.77
C LEU A 31 4.99 0.93 4.84
N ALA A 32 5.74 0.10 5.57
CA ALA A 32 6.72 0.56 6.54
C ALA A 32 7.83 1.38 5.86
N ASP A 33 8.37 0.92 4.73
CA ASP A 33 9.39 1.67 3.98
C ASP A 33 8.85 3.03 3.48
N ILE A 34 7.61 3.05 2.97
CA ILE A 34 6.95 4.28 2.50
C ILE A 34 6.69 5.23 3.67
N SER A 35 6.31 4.72 4.84
CA SER A 35 5.99 5.52 6.03
C SER A 35 7.17 6.34 6.56
N LEU A 36 8.40 5.99 6.19
CA LEU A 36 9.59 6.76 6.49
C LEU A 36 9.67 8.07 5.69
N HIS A 37 8.90 8.19 4.60
CA HIS A 37 8.95 9.30 3.64
C HIS A 37 7.68 10.14 3.62
N THR A 38 6.51 9.53 3.87
CA THR A 38 5.22 10.22 3.96
C THR A 38 4.32 9.54 4.97
N ASP A 39 3.42 10.29 5.60
CA ASP A 39 2.40 9.77 6.51
C ASP A 39 1.07 9.46 5.79
N ARG A 40 0.84 10.08 4.63
CA ARG A 40 -0.44 10.06 3.91
C ARG A 40 -0.27 9.97 2.40
N PHE A 41 -1.33 9.56 1.73
CA PHE A 41 -1.41 9.42 0.28
C PHE A 41 -2.83 9.69 -0.23
N LEU A 42 -2.93 10.06 -1.51
CA LEU A 42 -4.18 10.26 -2.21
C LEU A 42 -4.82 8.90 -2.51
N ILE A 43 -6.04 8.68 -2.00
CA ILE A 43 -6.78 7.45 -2.27
C ILE A 43 -7.16 7.35 -3.74
N ASN A 44 -7.40 6.13 -4.23
CA ASN A 44 -7.85 5.87 -5.60
C ASN A 44 -6.89 6.45 -6.65
N SER A 45 -5.60 6.49 -6.33
CA SER A 45 -4.53 7.00 -7.19
C SER A 45 -3.38 6.00 -7.26
N SER A 46 -2.47 6.21 -8.20
CA SER A 46 -1.23 5.43 -8.31
C SER A 46 -0.11 5.91 -7.38
N GLU A 47 -0.36 6.90 -6.52
CA GLU A 47 0.66 7.51 -5.66
C GLU A 47 1.36 6.48 -4.77
N LEU A 48 0.60 5.58 -4.14
CA LEU A 48 1.17 4.57 -3.25
C LEU A 48 2.04 3.54 -3.99
N VAL A 49 1.66 3.18 -5.23
CA VAL A 49 2.43 2.29 -6.10
C VAL A 49 3.74 2.97 -6.55
N GLN A 50 3.67 4.27 -6.90
CA GLN A 50 4.85 5.05 -7.25
C GLN A 50 5.83 5.17 -6.07
N MET A 51 5.30 5.42 -4.86
CA MET A 51 6.10 5.47 -3.65
C MET A 51 6.73 4.10 -3.31
N ALA A 52 6.01 3.00 -3.50
CA ALA A 52 6.58 1.66 -3.34
C ALA A 52 7.75 1.43 -4.31
N ALA A 53 7.58 1.79 -5.59
CA ALA A 53 8.62 1.67 -6.59
C ALA A 53 9.85 2.55 -6.30
N GLN A 54 9.63 3.74 -5.71
CA GLN A 54 10.70 4.70 -5.44
C GLN A 54 11.43 4.45 -4.12
N TYR A 55 10.69 4.16 -3.05
CA TYR A 55 11.19 4.22 -1.68
C TYR A 55 11.22 2.89 -0.94
N SER A 56 10.62 1.81 -1.48
CA SER A 56 10.60 0.51 -0.80
C SER A 56 11.60 -0.47 -1.41
N PRO A 57 12.75 -0.71 -0.75
CA PRO A 57 13.62 -1.83 -1.08
C PRO A 57 12.90 -3.17 -0.99
N ALA A 58 11.92 -3.31 -0.08
CA ALA A 58 11.11 -4.52 0.02
C ALA A 58 10.32 -4.76 -1.28
N PHE A 59 9.76 -3.72 -1.88
CA PHE A 59 9.06 -3.82 -3.16
C PHE A 59 10.01 -4.06 -4.34
N GLN A 60 11.13 -3.33 -4.41
CA GLN A 60 12.08 -3.41 -5.53
C GLN A 60 12.76 -4.77 -5.67
N LYS A 61 12.95 -5.51 -4.56
CA LYS A 61 13.60 -6.83 -4.56
C LYS A 61 12.66 -7.98 -4.93
N LEU A 62 11.36 -7.72 -5.05
CA LEU A 62 10.39 -8.76 -5.36
C LEU A 62 10.42 -9.15 -6.85
N PRO A 63 10.12 -10.43 -7.18
CA PRO A 63 9.83 -10.83 -8.54
C PRO A 63 8.64 -10.05 -9.14
N ALA A 64 8.61 -9.93 -10.47
CA ALA A 64 7.57 -9.18 -11.19
C ALA A 64 6.14 -9.58 -10.80
N ASP A 65 5.87 -10.89 -10.62
CA ASP A 65 4.55 -11.38 -10.23
C ASP A 65 4.13 -10.87 -8.83
N ARG A 66 5.08 -10.82 -7.89
CA ARG A 66 4.84 -10.32 -6.53
C ARG A 66 4.71 -8.80 -6.51
N GLN A 67 5.47 -8.09 -7.35
CA GLN A 67 5.31 -6.65 -7.54
C GLN A 67 3.94 -6.31 -8.14
N ALA A 68 3.47 -7.09 -9.11
CA ALA A 68 2.14 -6.90 -9.72
C ALA A 68 1.02 -7.12 -8.69
N PHE A 69 1.12 -8.18 -7.88
CA PHE A 69 0.17 -8.44 -6.80
C PHE A 69 0.14 -7.29 -5.78
N ILE A 70 1.31 -6.87 -5.26
CA ILE A 70 1.35 -5.78 -4.29
C ILE A 70 0.84 -4.48 -4.92
N SER A 71 1.19 -4.19 -6.16
CA SER A 71 0.66 -3.02 -6.88
C SER A 71 -0.88 -3.03 -6.96
N SER A 72 -1.49 -4.21 -7.15
CA SER A 72 -2.94 -4.37 -7.12
C SER A 72 -3.53 -4.06 -5.74
N VAL A 73 -2.87 -4.48 -4.66
CA VAL A 73 -3.31 -4.17 -3.28
C VAL A 73 -3.16 -2.68 -2.98
N LEU A 74 -2.04 -2.07 -3.36
CA LEU A 74 -1.74 -0.65 -3.11
C LEU A 74 -2.62 0.30 -3.95
N SER A 75 -3.23 -0.20 -5.02
CA SER A 75 -4.18 0.56 -5.87
C SER A 75 -5.63 0.15 -5.66
N MET A 76 -5.91 -0.65 -4.62
CA MET A 76 -7.27 -1.07 -4.27
C MET A 76 -8.18 0.14 -4.07
N PRO A 77 -9.37 0.17 -4.71
CA PRO A 77 -10.28 1.29 -4.56
C PRO A 77 -10.82 1.34 -3.13
N LEU A 78 -10.66 2.49 -2.48
CA LEU A 78 -11.16 2.77 -1.14
C LEU A 78 -12.44 3.59 -1.24
N PHE A 79 -13.54 2.96 -0.82
CA PHE A 79 -14.85 3.60 -0.69
C PHE A 79 -15.05 4.01 0.76
N LEU A 80 -14.45 5.13 1.15
CA LEU A 80 -14.66 5.70 2.48
C LEU A 80 -16.08 6.26 2.55
N ILE A 81 -16.97 5.56 3.26
CA ILE A 81 -18.28 6.11 3.62
C ILE A 81 -18.00 7.22 4.64
N MET A 82 -18.27 8.47 4.25
CA MET A 82 -18.19 9.66 5.11
C MET A 82 -19.35 9.71 6.11
#